data_AF-A0A314V0Z0-F1
#
_entry.id   AF-A0A314V0Z0-F1
#
_cell.length_a   1.000
_cell.length_b   1.000
_cell.length_c   1.000
_cell.angle_alpha   90.00
_cell.angle_beta   90.00
_cell.angle_gamma   90.00
#
_symmetry.space_group_name_H-M   'P 1'
#
loop_
_entity.id
_entity.type
_entity.pdbx_description
1 polymer ?
#
loop_
_entity_poly.entity_id
_entity_poly.type
_entity_poly.pdbx_seq_one_letter_code
_entity_poly.pdbx_strand_id
1 'polypeptide(L)'
;MEVNENCDVYSFGVVRLEIIMGKHPGDLFSSFSSVSSSSSSLSSSALPALQIPIVDVLDQRISPPTHQVASEVVSLGKIAFSSLNSRPKSRPTMKQVSHFLSTQMLHLSKLVHMMTCGELLALDPLAT
;
A
#
# COMPACT_ATOMS: atom_id res chain seq x y z
N MET A 1 -20.16 -8.59 -7.26
CA MET A 1 -19.53 -8.19 -5.99
C MET A 1 -20.47 -8.61 -4.89
N GLU A 2 -19.99 -9.44 -3.96
CA GLU A 2 -20.76 -9.84 -2.78
C GLU A 2 -20.49 -8.81 -1.68
N VAL A 3 -21.55 -8.22 -1.11
CA VAL A 3 -21.42 -7.24 -0.03
C VAL A 3 -21.15 -7.99 1.27
N ASN A 4 -19.94 -7.82 1.81
CA ASN A 4 -19.51 -8.36 3.09
C ASN A 4 -18.41 -7.48 3.68
N GLU A 5 -17.93 -7.83 4.88
CA GLU A 5 -16.89 -7.10 5.62
C GLU A 5 -15.61 -6.84 4.80
N ASN A 6 -15.28 -7.70 3.83
CA ASN A 6 -14.10 -7.51 2.98
C ASN A 6 -14.24 -6.31 2.04
N CYS A 7 -15.47 -5.89 1.71
CA CYS A 7 -15.71 -4.68 0.92
C CYS A 7 -15.38 -3.44 1.74
N ASP A 8 -15.69 -3.44 3.04
CA ASP A 8 -15.32 -2.36 3.97
C ASP A 8 -13.81 -2.31 4.19
N VAL A 9 -13.15 -3.47 4.26
CA VAL A 9 -11.68 -3.54 4.30
C VAL A 9 -11.08 -2.93 3.03
N TYR A 10 -11.62 -3.24 1.86
CA TYR A 10 -11.12 -2.69 0.60
C TYR A 10 -11.28 -1.18 0.52
N SER A 11 -12.48 -0.66 0.83
CA SER A 11 -12.74 0.78 0.83
C SER A 11 -11.88 1.51 1.86
N PHE A 12 -11.65 0.92 3.03
CA PHE A 12 -10.67 1.41 4.01
C PHE A 12 -9.25 1.48 3.43
N GLY A 13 -8.82 0.45 2.68
CA GLY A 13 -7.53 0.45 1.99
C GLY A 13 -7.37 1.62 1.00
N VAL A 14 -8.43 1.92 0.24
CA VAL A 14 -8.46 3.07 -0.68
C VAL A 14 -8.33 4.37 0.12
N VAL A 15 -9.18 4.60 1.11
CA VAL A 15 -9.17 5.82 1.95
C VAL A 15 -7.81 6.04 2.62
N ARG A 16 -7.15 4.97 3.04
CA ARG A 16 -5.82 5.07 3.63
C ARG A 16 -4.76 5.51 2.62
N LEU A 17 -4.81 5.01 1.39
CA LEU A 17 -3.93 5.51 0.33
C LEU A 17 -4.26 6.97 -0.01
N GLU A 18 -5.53 7.37 -0.02
CA GLU A 18 -5.91 8.77 -0.24
C GLU A 18 -5.26 9.71 0.78
N ILE A 19 -5.23 9.30 2.05
CA ILE A 19 -4.59 10.05 3.13
C ILE A 19 -3.06 10.11 2.91
N ILE A 20 -2.42 9.00 2.58
CA ILE A 20 -0.96 8.94 2.36
C ILE A 20 -0.55 9.77 1.14
N MET A 21 -1.35 9.74 0.07
CA MET A 21 -1.06 10.39 -1.21
C MET A 21 -1.55 11.82 -1.30
N GLY A 22 -2.47 12.24 -0.44
CA GLY A 22 -3.16 13.53 -0.51
C GLY A 22 -4.11 13.66 -1.71
N LYS A 23 -4.38 12.58 -2.44
CA LYS A 23 -5.22 12.53 -3.65
C LYS A 23 -5.76 11.12 -3.89
N HIS A 24 -6.78 11.01 -4.74
CA HIS A 24 -7.38 9.73 -5.10
C HIS A 24 -6.36 8.80 -5.80
N PRO A 25 -6.19 7.53 -5.38
CA PRO A 25 -5.20 6.60 -5.94
C PRO A 25 -5.57 6.05 -7.35
N GLY A 26 -6.63 6.55 -7.96
CA GLY A 26 -7.13 6.11 -9.27
C GLY A 26 -6.07 6.17 -10.39
N ASP A 27 -5.25 7.21 -10.42
CA ASP A 27 -4.17 7.35 -11.41
C ASP A 27 -3.07 6.30 -11.21
N LEU A 28 -2.80 5.96 -9.94
CA LEU A 28 -1.82 4.95 -9.54
C LEU A 28 -2.32 3.54 -9.92
N PHE A 29 -3.60 3.23 -9.68
CA PHE A 29 -4.21 1.99 -10.15
C PHE A 29 -4.30 1.91 -11.67
N SER A 30 -4.60 3.01 -12.35
CA SER A 30 -4.63 3.08 -13.82
C SER A 30 -3.25 2.78 -14.41
N SER A 31 -2.19 3.30 -13.76
CA SER A 31 -0.80 3.01 -14.12
C SER A 31 -0.44 1.54 -13.92
N PHE A 32 -0.97 0.87 -12.88
CA PHE A 32 -0.80 -0.59 -12.73
C PHE A 32 -1.57 -1.37 -13.80
N SER A 33 -2.80 -0.96 -14.11
CA SER A 33 -3.68 -1.66 -15.06
C SER A 33 -3.21 -1.53 -16.52
N SER A 34 -2.74 -0.34 -16.94
CA SER A 34 -2.27 -0.10 -18.31
C SER A 34 -1.04 -0.93 -18.69
N VAL A 35 -0.29 -1.42 -17.69
CA VAL A 35 0.90 -2.24 -17.91
C VAL A 35 0.55 -3.73 -18.08
N SER A 36 -0.55 -4.19 -17.46
CA SER A 36 -1.05 -5.56 -17.64
C SER A 36 -1.66 -5.81 -19.03
N SER A 37 -2.25 -4.80 -19.68
CA SER A 37 -2.87 -4.95 -21.01
C SER A 37 -1.89 -4.93 -22.18
N SER A 38 -0.64 -4.48 -21.97
CA SER A 38 0.39 -4.37 -23.02
C SER A 38 1.40 -5.52 -23.02
N SER A 39 1.21 -6.54 -22.16
CA SER A 39 2.22 -7.57 -21.87
C SER A 39 1.79 -8.96 -22.34
N SER A 40 1.72 -9.18 -23.66
CA SER A 40 1.78 -10.52 -24.28
C SER A 40 3.22 -11.00 -24.49
N SER A 41 4.14 -10.62 -23.59
CA SER A 41 5.51 -11.12 -23.58
C SER A 41 6.06 -11.04 -22.16
N LEU A 42 6.09 -12.19 -21.48
CA LEU A 42 6.85 -12.38 -20.25
C LEU A 42 8.32 -12.02 -20.49
N SER A 43 8.80 -10.98 -19.82
CA SER A 43 10.19 -10.92 -19.38
C SER A 43 10.22 -10.32 -17.98
N SER A 44 10.95 -10.99 -17.10
CA SER A 44 11.05 -10.81 -15.66
C SER A 44 11.82 -9.54 -15.26
N SER A 45 11.38 -8.38 -15.71
CA SER A 45 11.84 -7.08 -15.20
C SER A 45 10.64 -6.33 -14.65
N ALA A 46 10.67 -6.05 -13.34
CA ALA A 46 9.57 -5.54 -12.54
C ALA A 46 8.88 -4.33 -13.19
N LEU A 47 7.54 -4.33 -13.20
CA LEU A 47 6.71 -3.35 -13.87
C LEU A 47 7.11 -1.89 -13.48
N PRO A 48 7.12 -0.92 -14.41
CA PRO A 48 7.55 0.47 -14.12
C PRO A 48 6.79 1.13 -12.96
N ALA A 49 5.48 0.85 -12.83
CA ALA A 49 4.66 1.34 -11.72
C ALA A 49 4.98 0.67 -10.37
N LEU A 50 5.50 -0.57 -10.39
CA LEU A 50 5.99 -1.27 -9.21
C LEU A 50 7.33 -0.70 -8.72
N GLN A 51 8.05 0.06 -9.56
CA GLN A 51 9.32 0.70 -9.22
C GLN A 51 9.15 2.14 -8.69
N ILE A 52 7.92 2.67 -8.61
CA ILE A 52 7.69 4.02 -8.08
C ILE A 52 8.13 4.05 -6.61
N PRO A 53 9.08 4.93 -6.24
CA PRO A 53 9.48 5.12 -4.86
C PRO A 53 8.28 5.59 -4.02
N ILE A 54 8.11 5.04 -2.82
CA ILE A 54 7.01 5.46 -1.93
C ILE A 54 7.06 6.95 -1.64
N VAL A 55 8.26 7.55 -1.57
CA VAL A 55 8.46 8.98 -1.35
C VAL A 55 7.79 9.84 -2.43
N ASP A 56 7.75 9.38 -3.68
CA ASP A 56 7.15 10.12 -4.79
C ASP A 56 5.62 10.02 -4.79
N VAL A 57 5.08 9.06 -4.04
CA VAL A 57 3.64 8.81 -3.87
C VAL A 57 3.06 9.57 -2.69
N LEU A 58 3.90 10.06 -1.77
CA LEU A 58 3.43 10.82 -0.60
C LEU A 58 2.78 12.14 -1.00
N ASP A 59 1.89 12.64 -0.15
CA ASP A 59 1.31 13.98 -0.30
C ASP A 59 2.42 15.04 -0.35
N GLN A 60 2.62 15.62 -1.54
CA GLN A 60 3.66 16.62 -1.78
C GLN A 60 3.33 18.01 -1.20
N ARG A 61 2.11 18.20 -0.68
CA ARG A 61 1.69 19.46 -0.04
C ARG A 61 2.23 19.59 1.38
N ILE A 62 2.67 18.49 1.99
CA ILE A 62 3.30 18.47 3.31
C ILE A 62 4.82 18.31 3.18
N SER A 63 5.54 18.71 4.21
CA SER A 63 6.99 18.50 4.24
C SER A 63 7.32 17.00 4.22
N PRO A 64 8.39 16.58 3.53
CA PRO A 64 8.81 15.19 3.51
C PRO A 64 9.00 14.64 4.93
N PRO A 65 8.56 13.41 5.21
CA PRO A 65 8.66 12.83 6.54
C PRO A 65 10.12 12.60 6.94
N THR A 66 10.41 12.74 8.24
CA THR A 66 11.70 12.31 8.80
C THR A 66 11.83 10.78 8.66
N HIS A 67 13.05 10.24 8.76
CA HIS A 67 13.30 8.81 8.57
C HIS A 67 12.45 7.89 9.48
N GLN A 68 12.12 8.35 10.69
CA GLN A 68 11.22 7.62 11.60
C GLN A 68 9.77 7.63 11.10
N VAL A 69 9.24 8.80 10.74
CA VAL A 69 7.87 8.95 10.23
C VAL A 69 7.72 8.24 8.87
N ALA A 70 8.75 8.25 8.02
CA ALA A 70 8.76 7.52 6.76
C ALA A 70 8.56 6.02 6.97
N SER A 71 9.15 5.46 8.03
CA SER A 71 8.93 4.08 8.46
C SER A 71 7.47 3.78 8.76
N GLU A 72 6.84 4.67 9.53
CA GLU A 72 5.45 4.52 9.90
C GLU A 72 4.57 4.56 8.65
N VAL A 73 4.79 5.54 7.78
CA VAL A 73 4.06 5.69 6.52
C VAL A 73 4.20 4.46 5.63
N VAL A 74 5.39 3.86 5.50
CA VAL A 74 5.59 2.60 4.77
C VAL A 74 4.76 1.48 5.38
N SER A 75 4.77 1.34 6.70
CA SER A 75 3.97 0.33 7.40
C SER A 75 2.47 0.55 7.21
N LEU A 76 2.04 1.82 7.20
CA LEU A 76 0.65 2.15 6.89
C LEU A 76 0.29 1.78 5.43
N GLY A 77 1.20 2.02 4.50
CA GLY A 77 1.04 1.64 3.10
C GLY A 77 0.93 0.12 2.91
N LYS A 78 1.70 -0.70 3.64
CA LYS A 78 1.59 -2.18 3.58
C LYS A 78 0.19 -2.66 3.90
N ILE A 79 -0.40 -2.17 4.98
CA ILE A 79 -1.77 -2.52 5.34
C ILE A 79 -2.76 -2.00 4.30
N ALA A 80 -2.55 -0.80 3.76
CA ALA A 80 -3.40 -0.27 2.70
C ALA A 80 -3.43 -1.20 1.48
N PHE A 81 -2.26 -1.57 0.93
CA PHE A 81 -2.18 -2.48 -0.23
C PHE A 81 -2.69 -3.88 0.05
N SER A 82 -2.50 -4.39 1.26
CA SER A 82 -3.02 -5.70 1.65
C SER A 82 -4.54 -5.71 1.76
N SER A 83 -5.11 -4.59 2.22
CA SER A 83 -6.57 -4.37 2.23
C SER A 83 -7.14 -4.29 0.82
N LEU A 84 -6.33 -3.87 -0.15
CA LEU A 84 -6.68 -3.75 -1.57
C LEU A 84 -6.48 -5.05 -2.38
N ASN A 85 -6.16 -6.17 -1.73
CA ASN A 85 -5.94 -7.43 -2.44
C ASN A 85 -7.17 -7.83 -3.27
N SER A 86 -6.96 -8.22 -4.53
CA SER A 86 -8.03 -8.65 -5.43
C SER A 86 -8.77 -9.89 -4.92
N ARG A 87 -8.13 -10.73 -4.10
CA ARG A 87 -8.75 -11.88 -3.43
C ARG A 87 -9.29 -11.44 -2.05
N PRO A 88 -10.62 -11.41 -1.83
CA PRO A 88 -11.19 -10.98 -0.55
C PRO A 88 -10.64 -11.75 0.66
N LYS A 89 -10.45 -13.08 0.52
CA LYS A 89 -9.92 -13.94 1.59
C LYS A 89 -8.45 -13.66 1.97
N SER A 90 -7.72 -12.93 1.13
CA SER A 90 -6.33 -12.53 1.40
C SER A 90 -6.25 -11.15 2.04
N ARG A 91 -7.38 -10.45 2.21
CA ARG A 91 -7.42 -9.18 2.93
C ARG A 91 -7.36 -9.43 4.43
N PRO A 92 -6.75 -8.53 5.22
CA PRO A 92 -6.84 -8.60 6.67
C PRO A 92 -8.27 -8.32 7.13
N THR A 93 -8.63 -8.84 8.30
CA THR A 93 -9.86 -8.43 8.97
C THR A 93 -9.71 -7.02 9.55
N MET A 94 -10.81 -6.28 9.72
CA MET A 94 -10.77 -4.98 10.40
C MET A 94 -10.20 -5.07 11.82
N LYS A 95 -10.37 -6.22 12.50
CA LYS A 95 -9.73 -6.49 13.80
C LYS A 95 -8.20 -6.52 13.70
N GLN A 96 -7.65 -7.21 12.69
CA GLN A 96 -6.21 -7.23 12.45
C GLN A 96 -5.68 -5.84 12.06
N VAL A 97 -6.41 -5.10 11.22
CA VAL A 97 -6.09 -3.71 10.85
C VAL A 97 -6.05 -2.81 12.08
N SER A 98 -7.08 -2.87 12.93
CA SER A 98 -7.16 -2.10 14.18
C SER A 98 -6.04 -2.44 15.13
N HIS A 99 -5.72 -3.73 15.29
CA HIS A 99 -4.63 -4.17 16.13
C HIS A 99 -3.29 -3.64 15.63
N PHE A 100 -3.00 -3.79 14.32
CA PHE A 100 -1.79 -3.26 13.70
C PHE A 100 -1.66 -1.75 13.92
N LEU A 101 -2.73 -0.98 13.70
CA LEU A 101 -2.71 0.46 13.92
C LEU A 101 -2.40 0.82 15.38
N SER A 102 -2.86 0.00 16.32
CA SER A 102 -2.65 0.24 17.76
C SER A 102 -1.25 -0.15 18.24
N THR A 103 -0.68 -1.23 17.71
CA THR A 103 0.62 -1.74 18.16
C THR A 103 1.79 -1.20 17.35
N GLN A 104 1.62 -0.99 16.05
CA GLN A 104 2.71 -0.62 15.16
C GLN A 104 3.13 0.85 15.35
N MET A 105 2.22 1.71 15.80
CA MET A 105 2.53 3.08 16.23
C MET A 105 3.45 3.12 17.46
N LEU A 106 3.69 1.99 18.15
CA LEU A 106 4.52 1.93 19.36
C LEU A 106 5.94 1.40 19.11
N HIS A 107 6.25 0.79 17.96
CA HIS A 107 7.49 0.01 17.76
C HIS A 107 8.31 0.36 16.51
N LEU A 108 8.04 1.46 15.80
CA LEU A 108 8.75 1.75 14.55
C LEU A 108 10.02 2.60 14.72
N SER A 109 11.06 1.98 15.26
CA SER A 109 12.42 2.50 15.23
C SER A 109 13.35 1.58 14.43
N LYS A 110 13.15 1.49 13.10
CA LYS A 110 14.23 1.43 12.08
C LYS A 110 13.74 0.99 10.70
N LEU A 111 14.36 1.65 9.72
CA LEU A 111 14.56 1.28 8.31
C LEU A 111 13.42 1.62 7.34
N VAL A 112 13.52 2.82 6.74
CA VAL A 112 13.08 3.04 5.37
C VAL A 112 14.16 3.80 4.63
N HIS A 113 14.93 3.05 3.85
CA HIS A 113 15.57 3.60 2.68
C HIS A 113 15.15 2.75 1.48
N MET A 114 14.48 3.39 0.52
CA MET A 114 14.22 2.92 -0.85
C MET A 114 13.19 1.80 -1.08
N MET A 115 12.08 1.75 -0.33
CA MET A 115 10.98 0.84 -0.70
C MET A 115 10.11 1.42 -1.83
N THR A 116 9.79 0.58 -2.79
CA THR A 116 8.92 0.86 -3.94
C THR A 116 7.49 0.37 -3.69
N CYS A 117 6.51 0.89 -4.43
CA CYS A 117 5.12 0.43 -4.32
C CYS A 117 4.95 -1.06 -4.62
N GLY A 118 5.79 -1.63 -5.49
CA GLY A 118 5.74 -3.05 -5.80
C GLY A 118 6.20 -3.96 -4.68
N GLU A 119 7.21 -3.52 -3.91
CA GLU A 119 7.61 -4.22 -2.69
C GLU A 119 6.50 -4.16 -1.65
N LEU A 120 5.77 -3.04 -1.54
CA LEU A 120 4.62 -2.91 -0.66
C LEU A 120 3.48 -3.87 -1.01
N LEU A 121 3.30 -4.15 -2.30
CA LEU A 121 2.32 -5.11 -2.82
C LEU A 121 2.75 -6.58 -2.63
N ALA A 122 4.05 -6.84 -2.56
CA ALA A 122 4.61 -8.19 -2.43
C ALA A 122 4.79 -8.64 -0.97
N LEU A 123 4.74 -7.71 -0.01
CA LEU A 123 4.94 -8.02 1.40
C LEU A 123 3.64 -8.51 2.06
N ASP A 124 3.75 -9.60 2.82
CA ASP A 124 2.70 -10.03 3.73
C ASP A 124 2.74 -9.11 4.97
N PRO A 125 1.71 -8.29 5.21
CA PRO A 125 1.70 -7.32 6.31
C PRO A 125 1.55 -7.98 7.69
N LEU A 126 1.23 -9.28 7.75
CA LEU A 126 0.96 -10.02 8.98
C LEU A 126 2.00 -11.10 9.29
N ALA A 127 2.99 -11.29 8.42
CA ALA A 127 4.15 -12.13 8.70
C ALA A 127 5.13 -11.32 9.57
N THR A 128 4.89 -11.32 10.88
CA THR A 128 5.88 -10.92 11.89
C THR A 128 6.07 -12.09 12.85
#